data_AF-A0A373LD69-F1
#
_entry.id   AF-A0A373LD69-F1
#
_cell.length_a   1.000
_cell.length_b   1.000
_cell.length_c   1.000
_cell.angle_alpha   90.00
_cell.angle_beta   90.00
_cell.angle_gamma   90.00
#
_symmetry.space_group_name_H-M   'P 1'
#
loop_
_entity.id
_entity.type
_entity.pdbx_description
1 polymer ?
#
loop_
_entity_poly.entity_id
_entity_poly.type
_entity_poly.pdbx_seq_one_letter_code
_entity_poly.pdbx_strand_id
1 'polypeptide(L)'
;MFKEYSEKNHTELPALTIIQGGGTVKREESDRNLMYDESNLSNYKMVRKDDFIVHLRSFEGGLEKSLLDGIISPAYHTFHSDVADSRFYYPYFRSHEFIKHKLVPHVYGIRDGRSIDIAGMKTIEIPYTSIEEQRKIGDYLESLDHLITLHQRKYFIIYNNLITWEQRKLSDVTESIKN
;
A
#
# COMPACT_ATOMS: atom_id res chain seq x y z
N MET A 1 2.95 -20.79 4.32
CA MET A 1 1.90 -20.12 3.52
C MET A 1 2.56 -19.19 2.51
N PHE A 2 3.16 -18.09 2.97
CA PHE A 2 3.94 -17.20 2.13
C PHE A 2 5.39 -17.66 2.01
N LYS A 3 5.98 -17.49 0.82
CA LYS A 3 7.38 -17.77 0.53
C LYS A 3 8.06 -16.47 0.12
N GLU A 4 9.18 -16.15 0.76
CA GLU A 4 10.04 -15.07 0.27
C GLU A 4 10.72 -15.54 -1.02
N TYR A 5 10.82 -14.64 -1.99
CA TYR A 5 11.59 -14.87 -3.20
C TYR A 5 12.31 -13.59 -3.62
N SER A 6 13.30 -13.72 -4.50
CA SER A 6 14.03 -12.58 -5.06
C SER A 6 14.45 -12.94 -6.49
N GLU A 7 13.54 -12.69 -7.43
CA GLU A 7 13.78 -12.85 -8.87
C GLU A 7 14.16 -11.48 -9.46
N LYS A 8 15.16 -11.42 -10.34
CA LYS A 8 15.75 -10.17 -10.86
C LYS A 8 15.95 -10.27 -12.38
N ASN A 9 16.45 -9.21 -13.00
CA ASN A 9 16.67 -9.09 -14.46
C ASN A 9 15.38 -9.09 -15.29
N HIS A 10 14.32 -8.48 -14.77
CA HIS A 10 13.04 -8.31 -15.45
C HIS A 10 12.81 -6.85 -15.89
N THR A 11 13.75 -6.29 -16.65
CA THR A 11 13.70 -4.87 -17.06
C THR A 11 12.57 -4.57 -18.05
N GLU A 12 11.94 -5.59 -18.62
CA GLU A 12 10.72 -5.49 -19.43
C GLU A 12 9.47 -5.12 -18.62
N LEU A 13 9.50 -5.33 -17.30
CA LEU A 13 8.40 -5.00 -16.41
C LEU A 13 8.53 -3.55 -15.89
N PRO A 14 7.40 -2.86 -15.62
CA PRO A 14 7.43 -1.47 -15.16
C PRO A 14 8.06 -1.36 -13.77
N ALA A 15 8.87 -0.32 -13.57
CA ALA A 15 9.34 0.05 -12.24
C ALA A 15 8.18 0.56 -11.38
N LEU A 16 7.99 -0.03 -10.21
CA LEU A 16 6.93 0.32 -9.29
C LEU A 16 7.46 1.14 -8.11
N THR A 17 6.60 2.02 -7.61
CA THR A 17 6.80 2.72 -6.35
C THR A 17 5.69 2.35 -5.37
N ILE A 18 6.04 2.33 -4.09
CA ILE A 18 5.12 1.95 -3.01
C ILE A 18 4.43 3.21 -2.48
N ILE A 19 3.11 3.20 -2.49
CA ILE A 19 2.27 4.20 -1.82
C ILE A 19 1.81 3.59 -0.50
N GLN A 20 2.23 4.17 0.62
CA GLN A 20 1.80 3.67 1.93
C GLN A 20 0.29 3.77 2.06
N GLY A 21 -0.33 2.63 2.33
CA GLY A 21 -1.76 2.44 2.40
C GLY A 21 -2.47 2.23 1.05
N GLY A 22 -1.74 2.28 -0.07
CA GLY A 22 -2.28 2.22 -1.42
C GLY A 22 -1.62 1.18 -2.33
N GLY A 23 -0.72 0.34 -1.81
CA GLY A 23 -0.04 -0.69 -2.59
C GLY A 23 1.04 -0.14 -3.52
N THR A 24 1.08 -0.62 -4.76
CA THR A 24 2.06 -0.20 -5.78
C THR A 24 1.40 0.58 -6.92
N VAL A 25 2.11 1.59 -7.41
CA VAL A 25 1.79 2.31 -8.64
C VAL A 25 3.01 2.35 -9.54
N LYS A 26 2.81 2.52 -10.85
CA LYS A 26 3.95 2.72 -11.74
C LYS A 26 4.68 4.00 -11.36
N ARG A 27 6.00 3.95 -11.41
CA ARG A 27 6.82 5.08 -11.01
C ARG A 27 6.64 6.29 -11.91
N GLU A 28 6.41 6.07 -13.21
CA GLU A 28 6.08 7.11 -14.20
C GLU A 28 4.76 7.85 -13.91
N GLU A 29 3.83 7.20 -13.21
CA GLU A 29 2.52 7.76 -12.83
C GLU A 29 2.57 8.43 -11.45
N SER A 30 3.72 8.40 -10.77
CA SER A 30 3.87 8.98 -9.43
C SER A 30 4.45 10.38 -9.48
N ASP A 31 3.88 11.32 -8.71
CA ASP A 31 4.41 12.69 -8.55
C ASP A 31 5.80 12.74 -7.87
N ARG A 32 6.36 11.59 -7.51
CA ARG A 32 7.70 11.50 -6.94
C ARG A 32 8.71 11.54 -8.08
N ASN A 33 9.22 12.74 -8.38
CA ASN A 33 10.40 12.99 -9.22
C ASN A 33 11.68 12.41 -8.58
N LEU A 34 11.71 11.09 -8.40
CA LEU A 34 12.87 10.37 -7.94
C LEU A 34 13.67 9.98 -9.18
N MET A 35 14.70 10.78 -9.50
CA MET A 35 15.73 10.35 -10.44
C MET A 35 16.23 8.97 -9.99
N TYR A 36 16.13 8.00 -10.87
CA TYR A 36 16.75 6.70 -10.70
C TYR A 36 17.57 6.40 -11.93
N ASP A 37 18.64 5.66 -11.70
CA ASP A 37 19.50 5.21 -12.76
C ASP A 37 18.85 4.02 -13.47
N GLU A 38 18.29 4.26 -14.66
CA GLU A 38 17.69 3.21 -15.49
C GLU A 38 18.67 2.08 -15.78
N SER A 39 19.98 2.35 -15.78
CA SER A 39 21.02 1.34 -16.00
C SER A 39 21.08 0.28 -14.90
N ASN A 40 20.45 0.52 -13.74
CA ASN A 40 20.44 -0.37 -12.59
C ASN A 40 19.13 -1.15 -12.41
N LEU A 41 18.16 -1.03 -13.33
CA LEU A 41 16.87 -1.73 -13.22
C LEU A 41 17.01 -3.26 -13.23
N SER A 42 18.06 -3.80 -13.85
CA SER A 42 18.35 -5.24 -13.84
C SER A 42 18.48 -5.82 -12.42
N ASN A 43 18.93 -5.00 -11.47
CA ASN A 43 19.10 -5.41 -10.07
C ASN A 43 17.80 -5.43 -9.26
N TYR A 44 16.72 -4.82 -9.76
CA TYR A 44 15.44 -4.71 -9.08
C TYR A 44 14.77 -6.08 -8.98
N LYS A 45 13.97 -6.26 -7.92
CA LYS A 45 13.25 -7.52 -7.68
C LYS A 45 11.90 -7.49 -8.38
N MET A 46 11.58 -8.54 -9.12
CA MET A 46 10.25 -8.73 -9.68
C MET A 46 9.24 -8.98 -8.55
N VAL A 47 8.05 -8.41 -8.72
CA VAL A 47 6.85 -8.70 -7.95
C VAL A 47 5.72 -9.05 -8.88
N ARG A 48 4.88 -9.98 -8.44
CA ARG A 48 3.62 -10.31 -9.10
C ARG A 48 2.49 -9.55 -8.44
N LYS A 49 1.42 -9.32 -9.18
CA LYS A 49 0.15 -8.84 -8.62
C LYS A 49 -0.23 -9.72 -7.44
N ASP A 50 -0.73 -9.06 -6.38
CA ASP A 50 -1.14 -9.64 -5.12
C ASP A 50 -0.02 -10.14 -4.18
N ASP A 51 1.25 -9.96 -4.55
CA ASP A 51 2.38 -10.19 -3.65
C ASP A 51 2.43 -9.17 -2.50
N PHE A 52 2.94 -9.62 -1.36
CA PHE A 52 3.19 -8.76 -0.21
C PHE A 52 4.63 -8.25 -0.19
N ILE A 53 4.78 -6.98 0.17
CA ILE A 53 6.04 -6.25 0.15
C ILE A 53 6.29 -5.69 1.55
N VAL A 54 7.40 -6.10 2.17
CA VAL A 54 7.94 -5.48 3.38
C VAL A 54 8.88 -4.35 2.94
N HIS A 55 8.52 -3.13 3.31
CA HIS A 55 9.28 -1.92 2.98
C HIS A 55 9.67 -1.14 4.25
N LEU A 56 10.45 -0.08 4.07
CA LEU A 56 11.07 0.70 5.17
C LEU A 56 10.08 1.28 6.19
N ARG A 57 8.79 1.40 5.87
CA ARG A 57 7.75 1.94 6.76
C ARG A 57 6.67 0.92 7.11
N SER A 58 6.93 -0.37 6.86
CA SER A 58 5.95 -1.42 7.18
C SER A 58 5.66 -1.53 8.67
N PHE A 59 6.58 -1.10 9.55
CA PHE A 59 6.34 -1.04 10.99
C PHE A 59 5.29 0.01 11.43
N GLU A 60 4.87 0.89 10.52
CA GLU A 60 3.84 1.90 10.75
C GLU A 60 2.56 1.61 9.98
N GLY A 61 2.69 1.19 8.72
CA GLY A 61 1.57 1.02 7.79
C GLY A 61 1.15 -0.43 7.55
N GLY A 62 1.95 -1.40 7.99
CA GLY A 62 1.78 -2.81 7.63
C GLY A 62 2.52 -3.20 6.35
N LEU A 63 2.24 -4.40 5.85
CA LEU A 63 2.78 -4.86 4.57
C LEU A 63 2.00 -4.24 3.42
N GLU A 64 2.68 -3.88 2.34
CA GLU A 64 2.02 -3.39 1.13
C GLU A 64 1.74 -4.53 0.17
N LYS A 65 0.71 -4.36 -0.66
CA LYS A 65 0.32 -5.34 -1.68
C LYS A 65 0.67 -4.80 -3.07
N SER A 66 1.25 -5.62 -3.93
CA SER A 66 1.44 -5.25 -5.32
C SER A 66 0.11 -5.26 -6.07
N LEU A 67 -0.23 -4.16 -6.76
CA LEU A 67 -1.45 -4.07 -7.56
C LEU A 67 -1.26 -4.56 -9.00
N LEU A 68 -0.01 -4.72 -9.42
CA LEU A 68 0.40 -5.11 -10.77
C LEU A 68 1.71 -5.89 -10.74
N ASP A 69 2.00 -6.60 -11.82
CA ASP A 69 3.32 -7.17 -12.06
C ASP A 69 4.30 -6.02 -12.36
N GLY A 70 5.52 -6.12 -11.82
CA GLY A 70 6.49 -5.05 -11.93
C GLY A 70 7.82 -5.35 -11.26
N ILE A 71 8.70 -4.36 -11.20
CA ILE A 71 9.96 -4.44 -10.47
C ILE A 71 10.03 -3.39 -9.37
N ILE A 72 10.52 -3.78 -8.20
CA ILE A 72 10.67 -2.90 -7.03
C ILE A 72 12.13 -2.85 -6.55
N SER A 73 12.42 -1.84 -5.74
CA SER A 73 13.75 -1.63 -5.17
C SER A 73 14.31 -2.92 -4.53
N PRO A 74 15.61 -3.25 -4.73
CA PRO A 74 16.25 -4.41 -4.13
C PRO A 74 16.23 -4.42 -2.60
N ALA A 75 16.01 -3.25 -1.97
CA ALA A 75 15.98 -3.05 -0.53
C ALA A 75 14.74 -3.64 0.16
N TYR A 76 13.71 -4.05 -0.60
CA TYR A 76 12.47 -4.58 -0.04
C TYR A 76 12.45 -6.11 -0.05
N HIS A 77 11.60 -6.70 0.79
CA HIS A 77 11.37 -8.15 0.83
C HIS A 77 10.01 -8.48 0.24
N THR A 78 9.96 -9.51 -0.60
CA THR A 78 8.79 -9.86 -1.43
C THR A 78 8.32 -11.26 -1.10
N PHE A 79 7.03 -11.39 -0.85
CA PHE A 79 6.40 -12.61 -0.36
C PHE A 79 5.22 -13.00 -1.24
N HIS A 80 5.29 -14.21 -1.79
CA HIS A 80 4.25 -14.78 -2.65
C HIS A 80 3.54 -15.94 -1.95
N SER A 81 2.27 -16.20 -2.29
CA SER A 81 1.56 -17.40 -1.85
C SER A 81 0.57 -17.87 -2.91
N ASP A 82 0.70 -19.13 -3.33
CA ASP A 82 -0.25 -19.79 -4.24
C ASP A 82 -1.54 -20.24 -3.52
N VAL A 83 -1.54 -20.21 -2.18
CA VAL A 83 -2.59 -20.82 -1.32
C VAL A 83 -3.24 -19.83 -0.36
N ALA A 84 -3.08 -18.52 -0.60
CA ALA A 84 -3.64 -17.47 0.24
C ALA A 84 -4.33 -16.41 -0.61
N ASP A 85 -5.53 -15.97 -0.19
CA ASP A 85 -6.20 -14.84 -0.82
C ASP A 85 -5.66 -13.52 -0.26
N SER A 86 -5.09 -12.69 -1.13
CA SER A 86 -4.49 -11.42 -0.72
C SER A 86 -5.50 -10.43 -0.14
N ARG A 87 -6.78 -10.53 -0.53
CA ARG A 87 -7.87 -9.65 -0.04
C ARG A 87 -8.25 -9.97 1.39
N PHE A 88 -7.99 -11.19 1.84
CA PHE A 88 -8.09 -11.58 3.25
C PHE A 88 -6.88 -11.09 4.06
N TYR A 89 -5.67 -11.31 3.55
CA TYR A 89 -4.45 -11.04 4.32
C TYR A 89 -4.01 -9.56 4.31
N TYR A 90 -4.33 -8.79 3.27
CA TYR A 90 -3.93 -7.37 3.21
C TYR A 90 -4.52 -6.54 4.34
N PRO A 91 -5.84 -6.61 4.65
CA PRO A 91 -6.40 -5.94 5.82
C PRO A 91 -5.78 -6.44 7.14
N TYR A 92 -5.50 -7.76 7.25
CA TYR A 92 -4.86 -8.31 8.43
C TYR A 92 -3.45 -7.75 8.66
N PHE A 93 -2.59 -7.75 7.63
CA PHE A 93 -1.22 -7.23 7.73
C PHE A 93 -1.16 -5.71 7.95
N ARG A 94 -2.27 -5.01 7.71
CA ARG A 94 -2.43 -3.59 8.00
C ARG A 94 -3.19 -3.29 9.29
N SER A 95 -3.68 -4.32 9.98
CA SER A 95 -4.41 -4.16 11.22
C SER A 95 -3.52 -3.64 12.33
N HIS A 96 -4.12 -2.91 13.28
CA HIS A 96 -3.43 -2.46 14.49
C HIS A 96 -2.79 -3.64 15.24
N GLU A 97 -3.51 -4.76 15.31
CA GLU A 97 -3.05 -5.96 16.00
C GLU A 97 -1.78 -6.51 15.37
N PHE A 98 -1.78 -6.73 14.06
CA PHE A 98 -0.58 -7.21 13.38
C PHE A 98 0.57 -6.21 13.51
N ILE A 99 0.34 -4.93 13.23
CA ILE A 99 1.43 -3.94 13.23
C ILE A 99 2.02 -3.77 14.64
N LYS A 100 1.20 -3.46 15.63
CA LYS A 100 1.69 -3.08 16.97
C LYS A 100 2.11 -4.27 17.82
N HIS A 101 1.38 -5.37 17.74
CA HIS A 101 1.58 -6.49 18.66
C HIS A 101 2.36 -7.65 18.04
N LYS A 102 2.37 -7.78 16.71
CA LYS A 102 3.12 -8.85 16.02
C LYS A 102 4.37 -8.35 15.32
N LEU A 103 4.28 -7.28 14.51
CA LEU A 103 5.38 -6.82 13.67
C LEU A 103 6.40 -5.95 14.44
N VAL A 104 5.95 -4.95 15.21
CA VAL A 104 6.83 -4.03 15.96
C VAL A 104 7.83 -4.74 16.89
N PRO A 105 7.52 -5.86 17.56
CA PRO A 105 8.50 -6.65 18.32
C PRO A 105 9.70 -7.14 17.48
N HIS A 106 9.54 -7.28 16.17
CA HIS A 106 10.60 -7.66 15.23
C HIS A 106 11.23 -6.45 14.53
N VAL A 107 11.08 -5.25 15.08
CA VAL A 107 11.67 -4.03 14.55
C VAL A 107 12.84 -3.61 15.42
N TYR A 108 14.00 -3.35 14.81
CA TYR A 108 15.20 -2.92 15.50
C TYR A 108 15.80 -1.64 14.89
N GLY A 109 16.67 -1.01 15.68
CA GLY A 109 17.30 0.26 15.33
C GLY A 109 16.61 1.47 15.95
N ILE A 110 17.41 2.52 16.17
CA ILE A 110 17.06 3.75 16.90
C ILE A 110 16.91 4.98 16.00
N ARG A 111 17.15 4.83 14.69
CA ARG A 111 17.00 5.89 13.69
C ARG A 111 15.62 5.85 13.04
N ASP A 112 15.25 6.95 12.37
CA ASP A 112 13.95 7.15 11.71
C ASP A 112 13.59 6.07 10.65
N GLY A 113 14.61 5.36 10.13
CA GLY A 113 14.46 4.16 9.31
C GLY A 113 14.74 2.89 10.11
N ARG A 114 13.80 2.47 10.95
CA ARG A 114 13.93 1.20 11.68
C ARG A 114 13.90 0.03 10.70
N SER A 115 14.78 -0.95 10.94
CA SER A 115 14.85 -2.17 10.14
C SER A 115 13.93 -3.22 10.73
N ILE A 116 13.33 -4.03 9.85
CA ILE A 116 12.53 -5.19 10.27
C ILE A 116 13.46 -6.41 10.26
N ASP A 117 13.53 -7.12 11.38
CA ASP A 117 14.10 -8.46 11.46
C ASP A 117 13.19 -9.42 10.69
N ILE A 118 13.54 -9.64 9.42
CA ILE A 118 12.78 -10.50 8.52
C ILE A 118 12.79 -11.95 9.00
N ALA A 119 13.86 -12.42 9.64
CA ALA A 119 13.93 -13.78 10.15
C ALA A 119 12.92 -13.98 11.29
N GLY A 120 12.89 -13.07 12.26
CA GLY A 120 11.88 -13.07 13.33
C GLY A 120 10.47 -12.81 12.82
N MET A 121 10.26 -11.88 11.88
CA MET A 121 8.94 -11.62 11.30
C MET A 121 8.34 -12.86 10.65
N LYS A 122 9.15 -13.69 9.99
CA LYS A 122 8.71 -14.95 9.38
C LYS A 122 8.23 -15.99 10.39
N THR A 123 8.55 -15.83 11.68
CA THR A 123 8.05 -16.72 12.74
C THR A 123 6.71 -16.25 13.33
N ILE A 124 6.18 -15.10 12.90
CA ILE A 124 4.86 -14.62 13.35
C ILE A 124 3.79 -15.62 12.93
N GLU A 125 3.03 -16.12 13.90
CA GLU A 125 1.82 -16.88 13.65
C GLU A 125 0.73 -15.94 13.11
N ILE A 126 0.14 -16.33 11.98
CA ILE A 126 -0.91 -15.59 11.30
C ILE A 126 -2.17 -16.46 11.25
N PRO A 127 -3.38 -15.85 11.25
CA PRO A 127 -4.62 -16.61 11.16
C PRO A 127 -4.64 -17.45 9.88
N TYR A 128 -5.14 -18.68 10.00
CA TYR A 128 -5.31 -19.61 8.90
C TYR A 128 -6.76 -20.07 8.85
N THR A 129 -7.34 -20.01 7.66
CA THR A 129 -8.64 -20.63 7.35
C THR A 129 -8.63 -21.18 5.92
N SER A 130 -9.67 -21.92 5.53
CA SER A 130 -9.82 -22.49 4.18
C SER A 130 -9.77 -21.39 3.11
N ILE A 131 -9.29 -21.71 1.91
CA ILE A 131 -9.21 -20.73 0.82
C ILE A 131 -10.60 -20.22 0.42
N GLU A 132 -11.64 -21.05 0.55
CA GLU A 132 -13.03 -20.68 0.32
C GLU A 132 -13.51 -19.64 1.32
N GLU A 133 -13.15 -19.78 2.60
CA GLU A 133 -13.50 -18.82 3.63
C GLU A 133 -12.69 -17.53 3.50
N GLN A 134 -11.39 -17.63 3.20
CA GLN A 134 -10.56 -16.46 2.90
C GLN A 134 -11.17 -15.63 1.77
N ARG A 135 -11.61 -16.27 0.67
CA ARG A 135 -12.28 -15.60 -0.44
C ARG A 135 -13.56 -14.89 -0.01
N LYS A 136 -14.44 -15.57 0.72
CA LYS A 136 -15.70 -14.97 1.21
C LYS A 136 -15.46 -13.75 2.10
N ILE A 137 -14.49 -13.84 3.02
CA ILE A 137 -14.14 -12.73 3.90
C ILE A 137 -13.48 -11.60 3.10
N GLY A 138 -12.56 -11.94 2.19
CA GLY A 138 -11.89 -10.98 1.31
C GLY A 138 -12.87 -10.21 0.43
N ASP A 139 -13.83 -10.90 -0.21
CA ASP A 139 -14.89 -10.28 -1.01
C ASP A 139 -15.73 -9.31 -0.15
N TYR A 140 -16.06 -9.72 1.08
CA TYR A 140 -16.83 -8.88 1.99
C TYR A 140 -16.05 -7.61 2.41
N LEU A 141 -14.79 -7.74 2.79
CA LEU A 141 -13.94 -6.60 3.18
C LEU A 141 -13.72 -5.64 2.00
N GLU A 142 -13.47 -6.15 0.80
CA GLU A 142 -13.33 -5.35 -0.42
C GLU A 142 -14.63 -4.57 -0.74
N SER A 143 -15.79 -5.21 -0.53
CA SER A 143 -17.09 -4.54 -0.71
C SER A 143 -17.29 -3.38 0.29
N LEU A 144 -16.84 -3.55 1.53
CA LEU A 144 -16.87 -2.50 2.55
C LEU A 144 -15.93 -1.35 2.21
N ASP A 145 -14.70 -1.65 1.79
CA ASP A 145 -13.73 -0.64 1.37
C ASP A 145 -14.24 0.16 0.16
N HIS A 146 -14.89 -0.51 -0.80
CA HIS A 146 -15.54 0.16 -1.92
C HIS A 146 -16.66 1.11 -1.46
N LEU A 147 -17.51 0.64 -0.53
CA LEU A 147 -18.58 1.44 0.03
C LEU A 147 -18.05 2.67 0.79
N ILE A 148 -17.01 2.49 1.62
CA ILE A 148 -16.34 3.57 2.33
C ILE A 148 -15.76 4.58 1.35
N THR A 149 -15.05 4.11 0.32
CA THR A 149 -14.46 4.95 -0.72
C THR A 149 -15.54 5.78 -1.43
N LEU A 150 -16.68 5.17 -1.78
CA LEU A 150 -17.81 5.88 -2.41
C LEU A 150 -18.37 6.98 -1.49
N HIS A 151 -18.55 6.69 -0.21
CA HIS A 151 -19.06 7.66 0.77
C HIS A 151 -18.07 8.81 1.00
N GLN A 152 -16.77 8.51 1.09
CA GLN A 152 -15.72 9.53 1.23
C GLN A 152 -15.66 10.45 0.00
N ARG A 153 -15.77 9.90 -1.21
CA ARG A 153 -15.84 10.70 -2.46
C ARG A 153 -17.06 11.61 -2.47
N LYS A 154 -18.23 11.10 -2.08
CA LYS A 154 -19.46 11.90 -1.98
C LYS A 154 -19.28 13.05 -0.99
N TYR A 155 -18.73 12.77 0.19
CA TYR A 155 -18.44 13.79 1.20
C TYR A 155 -17.47 14.85 0.68
N PHE A 156 -16.37 14.43 0.04
CA PHE A 156 -15.39 15.33 -0.55
C PHE A 156 -16.01 16.27 -1.60
N ILE A 157 -16.86 15.76 -2.48
CA ILE A 157 -17.56 16.58 -3.50
C ILE A 157 -18.48 17.60 -2.84
N ILE A 158 -19.29 17.17 -1.86
CA ILE A 158 -20.22 18.07 -1.14
C ILE A 158 -19.44 19.18 -0.43
N TYR A 159 -18.36 18.81 0.26
CA TYR A 159 -17.52 19.76 0.97
C TYR A 159 -16.91 20.81 0.03
N ASN A 160 -16.31 20.38 -1.10
CA ASN A 160 -15.74 21.32 -2.06
C ASN A 160 -16.79 22.24 -2.71
N ASN A 161 -17.99 21.72 -2.99
CA ASN A 161 -19.09 22.52 -3.51
C ASN A 161 -19.53 23.61 -2.52
N LEU A 162 -19.56 23.29 -1.21
CA LEU A 162 -19.86 24.27 -0.17
C LEU A 162 -18.80 25.38 -0.13
N ILE A 163 -17.51 25.02 -0.09
CA ILE A 163 -16.41 26.00 -0.10
C ILE A 163 -16.46 26.89 -1.35
N THR A 164 -16.69 26.29 -2.53
CA THR A 164 -16.81 27.03 -3.78
C THR A 164 -17.98 28.02 -3.74
N TRP A 165 -19.11 27.63 -3.14
CA TRP A 165 -20.28 28.49 -3.00
C TRP A 165 -20.05 29.64 -2.01
N GLU A 166 -19.38 29.38 -0.88
CA GLU A 166 -19.01 30.42 0.09
C GLU A 166 -18.05 31.45 -0.52
N GLN A 167 -17.07 31.00 -1.30
CA GLN A 167 -16.15 31.88 -2.02
C GLN A 167 -16.86 32.78 -3.05
N ARG A 168 -17.81 32.23 -3.82
CA ARG A 168 -18.62 33.01 -4.76
C ARG A 168 -19.43 34.09 -4.06
N LYS A 169 -20.13 33.72 -2.96
CA LYS A 169 -20.89 34.70 -2.16
C LYS A 169 -20.03 35.83 -1.62
N LEU A 170 -18.82 35.52 -1.14
CA LEU A 170 -17.91 36.54 -0.65
C LEU A 170 -17.50 37.49 -1.78
N SER A 171 -17.21 36.96 -2.97
CA SER A 171 -16.92 37.76 -4.17
C SER A 171 -18.08 38.72 -4.48
N ASP A 172 -19.30 38.21 -4.55
CA ASP A 172 -20.51 39.00 -4.85
C ASP A 172 -20.70 40.15 -3.84
N VAL A 173 -20.50 39.87 -2.55
CA VAL A 173 -20.57 40.90 -1.49
C VAL A 173 -19.48 41.96 -1.67
N THR A 174 -18.24 41.55 -1.98
CA THR A 174 -17.14 42.51 -2.17
C THR A 174 -17.32 43.39 -3.41
N GLU A 175 -17.94 42.87 -4.47
CA GLU A 175 -18.29 43.66 -5.65
C GLU A 175 -19.41 44.65 -5.36
N SER A 176 -20.41 44.25 -4.58
CA SER A 176 -21.53 45.13 -4.18
C SER A 176 -21.11 46.31 -3.30
N ILE A 177 -19.99 46.22 -2.56
CA ILE A 177 -19.49 47.32 -1.71
C ILE A 177 -18.63 48.32 -2.53
N LYS A 178 -18.15 47.93 -3.72
CA LYS A 178 -17.31 48.78 -4.57
C LYS A 178 -18.11 49.74 -5.47
N ASN A 179 -19.42 49.54 -5.58
CA ASN A 179 -20.37 50.41 -6.28
C ASN A 179 -21.10 51.31 -5.29
#